data_AF-A0A970CXS9-F1
#
_entry.id   AF-A0A970CXS9-F1
#
_cell.length_a   1.000
_cell.length_b   1.000
_cell.length_c   1.000
_cell.angle_alpha   90.00
_cell.angle_beta   90.00
_cell.angle_gamma   90.00
#
_symmetry.space_group_name_H-M   'P 1'
#
loop_
_entity.id
_entity.type
_entity.pdbx_description
1 polymer ?
#
loop_
_entity_poly.entity_id
_entity_poly.type
_entity_poly.pdbx_seq_one_letter_code
_entity_poly.pdbx_strand_id
1 'polypeptide(L)' 'MLAKIKTCSIYGLTVSDIDVEVDINNGLPVINIVGLPDMALKESKERVRA' A
#
# COMPACT_ATOMS: atom_id res chain seq x y z
N MET A 1 6.11 9.98 -10.01
CA MET A 1 4.85 9.72 -10.76
C MET A 1 3.80 9.42 -9.73
N LEU A 2 2.80 10.28 -9.60
CA LEU A 2 1.73 10.11 -8.63
C LEU A 2 0.60 9.29 -9.26
N ALA A 3 0.34 8.10 -8.73
CA ALA A 3 -0.83 7.29 -9.04
C ALA A 3 -1.78 7.27 -7.84
N LYS A 4 -3.08 7.37 -8.10
CA LYS A 4 -4.12 7.27 -7.08
C LYS A 4 -5.14 6.20 -7.48
N ILE A 5 -5.45 5.31 -6.54
CA ILE A 5 -6.40 4.22 -6.74
C ILE A 5 -7.41 4.22 -5.59
N LYS A 6 -8.69 4.12 -5.94
CA LYS A 6 -9.76 3.84 -4.97
C LYS A 6 -9.80 2.34 -4.70
N THR A 7 -9.85 1.97 -3.43
CA THR A 7 -9.97 0.58 -3.00
C THR A 7 -10.72 0.52 -1.67
N CYS A 8 -10.75 -0.65 -1.04
CA CYS A 8 -11.31 -0.84 0.29
C CYS A 8 -10.35 -1.66 1.17
N SER A 9 -10.47 -1.50 2.48
CA SER A 9 -9.81 -2.31 3.48
C SER A 9 -10.85 -2.97 4.38
N ILE A 10 -10.54 -4.16 4.87
CA ILE A 10 -11.42 -4.94 5.74
C ILE A 10 -10.84 -4.88 7.16
N TYR A 11 -11.65 -4.42 8.11
CA TYR A 11 -11.31 -4.43 9.52
C TYR A 11 -12.36 -5.25 10.30
N GLY A 12 -12.01 -6.49 10.60
CA GLY A 12 -12.95 -7.47 11.17
C GLY A 12 -14.09 -7.76 10.19
N LEU A 13 -15.32 -7.36 10.55
CA LEU A 13 -16.53 -7.51 9.72
C LEU A 13 -16.94 -6.20 9.01
N THR A 14 -16.12 -5.16 9.12
CA THR A 14 -16.41 -3.85 8.51
C THR A 14 -15.55 -3.65 7.28
N VAL A 15 -16.13 -3.10 6.23
CA VAL A 15 -15.42 -2.65 5.03
C VAL A 15 -15.31 -1.13 5.10
N SER A 16 -14.12 -0.61 4.86
CA SER A 16 -13.85 0.83 4.78
C SER A 16 -13.29 1.17 3.41
N ASP A 17 -13.90 2.15 2.74
CA ASP A 17 -13.35 2.72 1.51
C ASP A 17 -12.07 3.49 1.83
N ILE A 18 -11.02 3.24 1.05
CA ILE A 18 -9.73 3.89 1.21
C ILE A 18 -9.15 4.34 -0.13
N ASP A 19 -8.44 5.46 -0.10
CA ASP A 19 -7.65 5.94 -1.23
C ASP A 19 -6.19 5.54 -1.03
N VAL A 20 -5.59 4.90 -2.02
CA VAL A 20 -4.16 4.57 -2.03
C VAL A 20 -3.46 5.50 -3.01
N GLU A 21 -2.43 6.17 -2.53
CA GLU A 21 -1.58 7.05 -3.32
C GLU A 21 -0.16 6.47 -3.37
N VAL A 22 0.40 6.44 -4.57
CA VAL A 22 1.75 5.94 -4.84
C VAL A 22 2.51 7.03 -5.55
N ASP A 23 3.66 7.43 -4.99
CA ASP A 23 4.62 8.24 -5.70
C ASP A 23 5.91 7.46 -5.94
N ILE A 24 6.45 7.64 -7.15
CA ILE A 24 7.67 6.99 -7.62
C ILE A 24 8.67 8.06 -7.99
N ASN A 25 9.85 8.00 -7.38
CA ASN A 25 10.99 8.86 -7.64
C ASN A 25 12.20 8.03 -8.09
N ASN A 26 13.06 8.62 -8.91
CA ASN A 26 14.30 7.99 -9.34
C ASN A 26 15.29 7.94 -8.18
N GLY A 27 15.86 6.78 -7.91
CA GLY A 27 16.79 6.56 -6.80
C GLY A 27 16.97 5.08 -6.49
N LEU A 28 17.44 4.78 -5.28
CA LEU A 28 17.59 3.40 -4.82
C LEU A 28 16.21 2.71 -4.69
N PRO A 29 16.10 1.42 -5.03
CA PRO A 29 14.84 0.68 -4.99
C PRO A 29 14.38 0.45 -3.55
N VAL A 30 13.59 1.38 -3.04
CA VAL A 30 13.00 1.36 -1.70
C VAL A 30 11.48 1.54 -1.82
N ILE A 31 10.73 0.71 -1.10
CA ILE A 31 9.28 0.84 -0.98
C ILE A 31 8.96 1.17 0.47
N ASN A 32 8.32 2.30 0.71
CA ASN A 32 7.85 2.70 2.04
C ASN A 32 6.33 2.78 2.00
N ILE A 33 5.68 2.14 2.98
CA ILE A 33 4.22 2.15 3.14
C ILE A 33 3.93 2.91 4.44
N VAL A 34 3.01 3.86 4.39
CA VAL A 34 2.62 4.72 5.52
C VAL A 34 1.10 4.72 5.66
N GLY A 35 0.60 4.92 6.89
CA GLY A 35 -0.83 5.13 7.17
C GLY A 35 -1.62 3.90 7.63
N LEU A 36 -1.32 2.70 7.13
CA LEU A 36 -1.98 1.47 7.58
C LEU A 36 -1.00 0.53 8.31
N PRO A 37 -1.18 0.27 9.62
CA PRO A 37 -0.35 -0.66 10.38
C PRO A 37 -0.84 -2.10 10.16
N ASP A 38 -0.66 -2.64 8.95
CA ASP A 38 -1.08 -4.00 8.60
C ASP A 38 0.12 -4.90 8.26
N MET A 39 0.18 -6.08 8.88
CA MET A 39 1.19 -7.10 8.61
C MET A 39 1.03 -7.70 7.20
N ALA A 40 -0.20 -7.81 6.70
CA ALA A 40 -0.48 -8.31 5.36
C ALA A 40 0.13 -7.41 4.26
N LEU A 41 0.23 -6.09 4.52
CA LEU A 41 0.91 -5.15 3.62
C LEU A 41 2.42 -5.40 3.57
N LYS A 42 3.02 -5.77 4.70
CA LYS A 42 4.46 -6.07 4.78
C LYS A 42 4.82 -7.31 3.96
N GLU A 43 4.04 -8.38 4.09
CA GLU A 43 4.23 -9.60 3.29
C GLU A 43 3.96 -9.35 1.79
N SER A 44 2.95 -8.54 1.48
CA SER A 44 2.63 -8.18 0.09
C SER A 44 3.79 -7.42 -0.57
N LYS A 45 4.45 -6.51 0.16
CA LYS A 45 5.64 -5.79 -0.31
C LYS A 45 6.78 -6.75 -0.69
N GLU A 46 6.98 -7.83 0.06
CA GLU A 46 8.01 -8.83 -0.25
C GLU A 46 7.66 -9.59 -1.53
N ARG A 47 6.39 -9.99 -1.71
CA ARG A 47 5.94 -10.69 -2.92
C ARG A 47 6.09 -9.86 -4.20
N VAL A 48 5.86 -8.54 -4.13
CA VAL A 48 6.00 -7.65 -5.31
C VAL A 48 7.46 -7.49 -5.72
N ARG A 49 8.42 -7.75 -4.82
CA ARG A 49 9.86 -7.64 -5.11
C ARG A 49 10.50 -8.92 -5.67
N ALA A 50 9.85 -10.08 -5.50
CA ALA A 50 10.32 -11.38 -6.01
C ALA A 50 9.99 -11.53 -7.50
#